data_AF-A0A7X5FS82-F1
#
_entry.id   AF-A0A7X5FS82-F1
#
_cell.length_a   1.000
_cell.length_b   1.000
_cell.length_c   1.000
_cell.angle_alpha   90.00
_cell.angle_beta   90.00
_cell.angle_gamma   90.00
#
_symmetry.space_group_name_H-M   'P 1'
#
loop_
_entity.id
_entity.type
_entity.pdbx_description
1 polymer ?
#
loop_
_entity_poly.entity_id
_entity_poly.type
_entity_poly.pdbx_seq_one_letter_code
_entity_poly.pdbx_strand_id
1 'polypeptide(L)'
;DDLENIEEEKDEDKEELKKWLLLRYPEYDSDATKLNLAIDWFFTTEYNQLIVFLQLGAAEFYNFKPIGHRTIIEINTEHDFYLEFIRPLLDEKDLNKIDPLLLLFGAMVEAEKELVSYQQYISRFRSLFAVKLNQFILDWKEKQ
;
A
#
# COMPACT_ATOMS: atom_id res chain seq x y z
N ASP A 1 -28.73 -19.11 -3.22
CA ASP A 1 -28.24 -18.50 -4.48
C ASP A 1 -27.59 -17.14 -4.22
N ASP A 2 -28.26 -15.98 -4.27
CA ASP A 2 -27.55 -14.68 -4.15
C ASP A 2 -26.89 -14.41 -2.79
N LEU A 3 -27.47 -14.91 -1.68
CA LEU A 3 -26.88 -14.75 -0.35
C LEU A 3 -25.68 -15.69 -0.10
N GLU A 4 -25.69 -16.88 -0.71
CA GLU A 4 -24.57 -17.83 -0.61
C GLU A 4 -23.37 -17.34 -1.41
N ASN A 5 -23.59 -16.74 -2.59
CA ASN A 5 -22.51 -16.14 -3.39
C ASN A 5 -21.84 -14.95 -2.67
N ILE A 6 -22.60 -14.12 -1.95
CA ILE A 6 -22.05 -12.99 -1.18
C ILE A 6 -21.26 -13.46 0.05
N GLU A 7 -21.70 -14.55 0.70
CA GLU A 7 -20.98 -15.14 1.83
C GLU A 7 -19.68 -15.82 1.36
N GLU A 8 -19.70 -16.50 0.21
CA GLU A 8 -18.51 -17.13 -0.39
C GLU A 8 -17.45 -16.10 -0.84
N GLU A 9 -17.84 -15.03 -1.55
CA GLU A 9 -16.92 -13.94 -1.96
C GLU A 9 -16.21 -13.31 -0.74
N LYS A 10 -16.94 -13.17 0.38
CA LYS A 10 -16.41 -12.59 1.62
C LYS A 10 -15.41 -13.50 2.33
N ASP A 11 -15.56 -14.82 2.20
CA ASP A 11 -14.64 -15.79 2.82
C ASP A 11 -13.35 -15.95 1.99
N GLU A 12 -13.42 -15.85 0.66
CA GLU A 12 -12.23 -15.81 -0.20
C GLU A 12 -11.38 -14.55 0.07
N ASP A 13 -12.02 -13.38 0.15
CA ASP A 13 -11.35 -12.11 0.46
C ASP A 13 -10.65 -12.15 1.84
N LYS A 14 -11.28 -12.78 2.84
CA LYS A 14 -10.69 -12.94 4.17
C LYS A 14 -9.46 -13.83 4.14
N GLU A 15 -9.49 -14.94 3.41
CA GLU A 15 -8.34 -15.83 3.27
C GLU A 15 -7.21 -15.17 2.46
N GLU A 16 -7.53 -14.34 1.47
CA GLU A 16 -6.55 -13.54 0.75
C GLU A 16 -5.87 -12.51 1.67
N LEU A 17 -6.66 -11.77 2.44
CA LEU A 17 -6.15 -10.81 3.43
C LEU A 17 -5.27 -11.50 4.47
N LYS A 18 -5.72 -12.64 4.99
CA LYS A 18 -4.98 -13.42 5.98
C LYS A 18 -3.63 -13.86 5.43
N LYS A 19 -3.57 -14.38 4.20
CA LYS A 19 -2.31 -14.74 3.54
C LYS A 19 -1.39 -13.53 3.41
N TRP A 20 -1.93 -12.37 3.02
CA TRP A 20 -1.16 -11.15 2.91
C TRP A 20 -0.62 -10.68 4.27
N LEU A 21 -1.45 -10.69 5.33
CA LEU A 21 -1.06 -10.33 6.69
C LEU A 21 0.05 -11.24 7.23
N LEU A 22 -0.09 -12.56 7.08
CA LEU A 22 0.94 -13.50 7.53
C LEU A 22 2.25 -13.35 6.75
N LEU A 23 2.18 -13.04 5.45
CA LEU A 23 3.36 -12.79 4.63
C LEU A 23 4.10 -11.51 5.04
N ARG A 24 3.37 -10.43 5.34
CA ARG A 24 3.95 -9.12 5.64
C ARG A 24 4.26 -8.89 7.12
N TYR A 25 3.56 -9.59 8.01
CA TYR A 25 3.65 -9.47 9.47
C TYR A 25 3.68 -10.88 10.11
N PRO A 26 4.84 -11.58 10.06
CA PRO A 26 4.97 -12.94 10.58
C PRO A 26 4.65 -13.07 12.08
N GLU A 27 4.65 -11.98 12.84
CA GLU A 27 4.22 -11.97 14.24
C GLU A 27 2.79 -12.49 14.43
N TYR A 28 1.93 -12.35 13.41
CA TYR A 28 0.57 -12.88 13.43
C TYR A 28 0.50 -14.41 13.42
N ASP A 29 1.54 -15.12 12.97
CA ASP A 29 1.59 -16.60 13.04
C ASP A 29 1.51 -17.08 14.50
N SER A 30 2.04 -16.28 15.42
CA SER A 30 2.10 -16.61 16.85
C SER A 30 0.90 -16.08 17.66
N ASP A 31 0.03 -15.27 17.04
CA ASP A 31 -1.06 -14.57 17.73
C ASP A 31 -2.33 -14.50 16.86
N ALA A 32 -3.05 -15.63 16.83
CA ALA A 32 -4.29 -15.77 16.07
C ALA A 32 -5.37 -14.76 16.49
N THR A 33 -5.36 -14.30 17.74
CA THR A 33 -6.31 -13.28 18.22
C THR A 33 -6.04 -11.94 17.54
N LYS A 34 -4.78 -11.48 17.50
CA LYS A 34 -4.42 -10.24 16.79
C LYS A 34 -4.69 -10.34 15.30
N LEU A 35 -4.39 -11.48 14.67
CA LEU A 35 -4.68 -11.71 13.26
C LEU A 35 -6.17 -11.53 12.95
N ASN A 36 -7.03 -12.17 13.74
CA ASN A 36 -8.48 -12.06 13.57
C ASN A 36 -8.99 -10.63 13.80
N LEU A 37 -8.46 -9.91 14.81
CA LEU A 37 -8.80 -8.50 15.03
C LEU A 37 -8.40 -7.61 13.84
N ALA A 38 -7.24 -7.86 13.23
CA ALA A 38 -6.79 -7.12 12.05
C ALA A 38 -7.69 -7.39 10.84
N ILE A 39 -8.07 -8.66 10.62
CA ILE A 39 -9.00 -9.06 9.57
C ILE A 39 -10.37 -8.40 9.79
N ASP A 40 -10.93 -8.51 10.99
CA ASP A 40 -12.24 -7.94 11.33
C ASP A 40 -12.24 -6.42 11.16
N TRP A 41 -11.18 -5.73 11.62
CA TRP A 41 -11.03 -4.29 11.43
C TRP A 41 -10.97 -3.91 9.94
N PHE A 42 -10.22 -4.66 9.12
CA PHE A 42 -10.12 -4.41 7.68
C PHE A 42 -11.48 -4.44 6.98
N PHE A 43 -12.37 -5.38 7.35
CA PHE A 43 -13.69 -5.48 6.71
C PHE A 43 -14.74 -4.55 7.32
N THR A 44 -14.55 -4.04 8.53
CA THR A 44 -15.50 -3.15 9.22
C THR A 44 -15.20 -1.66 9.11
N THR A 45 -13.97 -1.28 8.75
CA THR A 45 -13.59 0.12 8.60
C THR A 45 -14.34 0.82 7.45
N GLU A 46 -14.50 2.14 7.47
CA GLU A 46 -15.17 2.89 6.39
C GLU A 46 -14.22 3.20 5.21
N TYR A 47 -12.91 2.95 5.38
CA TYR A 47 -11.90 3.30 4.39
C TYR A 47 -11.76 2.24 3.29
N ASN A 48 -11.96 2.64 2.04
CA ASN A 48 -11.76 1.78 0.87
C ASN A 48 -10.28 1.58 0.51
N GLN A 49 -9.42 2.51 0.95
CA GLN A 49 -7.98 2.46 0.75
C GLN A 49 -7.27 2.51 2.09
N LEU A 50 -6.37 1.56 2.30
CA LEU A 50 -5.59 1.44 3.52
C LEU A 50 -4.12 1.57 3.17
N ILE A 51 -3.45 2.57 3.73
CA ILE A 51 -2.04 2.83 3.46
C ILE A 51 -1.20 2.20 4.57
N VAL A 52 -0.22 1.39 4.18
CA VAL A 52 0.75 0.76 5.07
C VAL A 52 2.17 1.11 4.63
N PHE A 53 3.07 1.20 5.60
CA PHE A 53 4.49 1.48 5.36
C PHE A 53 5.26 0.18 5.55
N LEU A 54 5.86 -0.34 4.48
CA LEU A 54 6.52 -1.65 4.47
C LEU A 54 7.90 -1.56 3.82
N GLN A 55 8.79 -2.50 4.14
CA GLN A 55 9.99 -2.72 3.34
C GLN A 55 9.58 -3.48 2.07
N LEU A 56 9.82 -2.86 0.92
CA LEU A 56 9.54 -3.44 -0.40
C LEU A 56 10.87 -3.69 -1.14
N GLY A 57 10.82 -4.03 -2.43
CA GLY A 57 12.05 -4.15 -3.21
C GLY A 57 12.79 -2.82 -3.34
N ALA A 58 14.13 -2.84 -3.42
CA ALA A 58 14.96 -1.63 -3.55
C ALA A 58 14.62 -0.73 -4.76
N ALA A 59 13.98 -1.30 -5.79
CA ALA A 59 13.53 -0.57 -6.99
C ALA A 59 12.03 -0.22 -6.95
N GLU A 60 11.31 -0.54 -5.88
CA GLU A 60 9.87 -0.31 -5.76
C GLU A 60 9.62 0.99 -4.98
N PHE A 61 8.80 1.87 -5.55
CA PHE A 61 8.39 3.10 -4.86
C PHE A 61 7.15 2.85 -3.98
N TYR A 62 6.17 2.13 -4.51
CA TYR A 62 5.01 1.61 -3.81
C TYR A 62 4.57 0.30 -4.47
N ASN A 63 3.65 -0.41 -3.81
CA ASN A 63 2.84 -1.47 -4.37
C ASN A 63 1.39 -1.38 -3.89
N PHE A 64 0.51 -2.21 -4.43
CA PHE A 64 -0.85 -2.32 -3.90
C PHE A 64 -1.42 -3.72 -4.08
N LYS A 65 -2.36 -4.06 -3.21
CA LYS A 65 -3.07 -5.33 -3.19
C LYS A 65 -4.58 -5.07 -3.06
N PRO A 66 -5.38 -5.30 -4.11
CA PRO A 66 -6.82 -5.37 -4.00
C PRO A 66 -7.22 -6.59 -3.16
N ILE A 67 -8.19 -6.40 -2.27
CA ILE A 67 -8.87 -7.44 -1.47
C ILE A 67 -10.37 -7.10 -1.55
N GLY A 68 -11.12 -7.84 -2.36
CA GLY A 68 -12.48 -7.48 -2.73
C GLY A 68 -12.58 -6.06 -3.28
N HIS A 69 -13.41 -5.24 -2.64
CA HIS A 69 -13.62 -3.82 -2.97
C HIS A 69 -12.59 -2.86 -2.32
N ARG A 70 -11.74 -3.35 -1.43
CA ARG A 70 -10.75 -2.54 -0.69
C ARG A 70 -9.37 -2.71 -1.30
N THR A 71 -8.52 -1.72 -1.08
CA THR A 71 -7.14 -1.74 -1.58
C THR A 71 -6.16 -1.43 -0.45
N ILE A 72 -5.18 -2.31 -0.25
CA ILE A 72 -4.01 -2.03 0.57
C ILE A 72 -2.95 -1.37 -0.31
N ILE A 73 -2.48 -0.19 0.06
CA ILE A 73 -1.42 0.56 -0.62
C ILE A 73 -0.16 0.44 0.25
N GLU A 74 0.88 -0.15 -0.31
CA GLU A 74 2.15 -0.41 0.35
C GLU A 74 3.16 0.65 -0.08
N ILE A 75 3.58 1.54 0.81
CA ILE A 75 4.61 2.55 0.53
C ILE A 75 5.96 2.02 0.98
N ASN A 76 6.98 2.07 0.11
CA ASN A 76 8.30 1.55 0.42
C ASN A 76 9.05 2.44 1.43
N THR A 77 9.33 1.89 2.60
CA THR A 77 10.08 2.54 3.68
C THR A 77 11.59 2.68 3.41
N GLU A 78 12.11 1.97 2.41
CA GLU A 78 13.53 2.04 2.02
C GLU A 78 13.80 3.05 0.90
N HIS A 79 12.75 3.56 0.25
CA HIS A 79 12.89 4.52 -0.84
C HIS A 79 13.23 5.91 -0.31
N ASP A 80 14.14 6.64 -0.96
CA ASP A 80 14.61 7.97 -0.49
C ASP A 80 13.45 8.94 -0.31
N PHE A 81 12.46 8.91 -1.19
CA PHE A 81 11.25 9.72 -1.01
C PHE A 81 10.56 9.51 0.35
N TYR A 82 10.47 8.26 0.84
CA TYR A 82 9.91 8.00 2.16
C TYR A 82 10.82 8.57 3.25
N LEU A 83 12.11 8.28 3.18
CA LEU A 83 13.09 8.69 4.20
C LEU A 83 13.17 10.20 4.35
N GLU A 84 13.09 10.92 3.23
CA GLU A 84 13.29 12.37 3.18
C GLU A 84 12.02 13.19 3.39
N PHE A 85 10.87 12.70 2.91
CA PHE A 85 9.64 13.50 2.90
C PHE A 85 8.48 12.91 3.69
N ILE A 86 8.39 11.59 3.85
CA ILE A 86 7.26 10.96 4.56
C ILE A 86 7.62 10.73 6.03
N ARG A 87 8.77 10.10 6.29
CA ARG A 87 9.21 9.73 7.64
C ARG A 87 9.27 10.95 8.59
N PRO A 88 9.84 12.11 8.20
CA PRO A 88 9.85 13.26 9.11
C PRO A 88 8.44 13.73 9.49
N LEU A 89 7.49 13.70 8.53
CA LEU A 89 6.10 14.08 8.79
C LEU A 89 5.39 13.11 9.73
N LEU A 90 5.68 11.81 9.61
CA LEU A 90 5.16 10.78 10.52
C LEU A 90 5.75 10.94 11.93
N ASP A 91 7.06 11.15 12.03
CA ASP A 91 7.77 11.34 13.31
C ASP A 91 7.26 12.61 14.04
N GLU A 92 6.98 13.68 13.29
CA GLU A 92 6.39 14.92 13.80
C GLU A 92 4.87 14.85 14.03
N LYS A 93 4.21 13.77 13.57
CA LYS A 93 2.75 13.59 13.56
C LYS A 93 2.01 14.74 12.85
N ASP A 94 2.60 15.30 11.80
CA ASP A 94 2.00 16.38 11.02
C ASP A 94 1.04 15.83 9.95
N LEU A 95 -0.15 15.41 10.41
CA LEU A 95 -1.15 14.78 9.56
C LEU A 95 -1.62 15.69 8.41
N ASN A 96 -1.70 17.01 8.62
CA ASN A 96 -2.14 17.93 7.59
C ASN A 96 -1.20 17.98 6.38
N LYS A 97 0.09 17.72 6.60
CA LYS A 97 1.09 17.68 5.52
C LYS A 97 1.19 16.30 4.87
N ILE A 98 0.87 15.23 5.59
CA ILE A 98 0.91 13.88 5.02
C ILE A 98 -0.31 13.59 4.15
N ASP A 99 -1.50 14.10 4.50
CA ASP A 99 -2.74 13.83 3.79
C ASP A 99 -2.65 14.05 2.27
N PRO A 100 -2.09 15.17 1.75
CA PRO A 100 -1.92 15.36 0.32
C PRO A 100 -1.04 14.28 -0.35
N LEU A 101 -0.02 13.78 0.35
CA LEU A 101 0.84 12.70 -0.16
C LEU A 101 0.07 11.38 -0.19
N LEU A 102 -0.70 11.08 0.85
CA LEU A 102 -1.54 9.88 0.91
C LEU A 102 -2.60 9.88 -0.20
N LEU A 103 -3.24 11.03 -0.44
CA LEU A 103 -4.18 11.22 -1.56
C LEU A 103 -3.52 11.02 -2.92
N LEU A 104 -2.27 11.46 -3.10
CA LEU A 104 -1.52 11.24 -4.33
C LEU A 104 -1.31 9.74 -4.60
N PHE A 105 -0.88 8.98 -3.60
CA PHE A 105 -0.74 7.51 -3.74
C PHE A 105 -2.09 6.85 -4.05
N GLY A 106 -3.16 7.25 -3.36
CA GLY A 106 -4.51 6.78 -3.62
C GLY A 106 -4.96 7.01 -5.07
N ALA A 107 -4.72 8.21 -5.60
CA ALA A 107 -5.05 8.55 -6.99
C ALA A 107 -4.21 7.76 -8.01
N MET A 108 -2.91 7.56 -7.74
CA MET A 108 -2.04 6.75 -8.60
C MET A 108 -2.53 5.30 -8.67
N VAL A 109 -2.91 4.72 -7.53
CA VAL A 109 -3.39 3.33 -7.46
C VAL A 109 -4.73 3.16 -8.19
N GLU A 110 -5.71 4.06 -8.01
CA GLU A 110 -6.97 3.95 -8.75
C GLU A 110 -6.76 4.13 -10.26
N ALA A 111 -5.89 5.04 -10.68
CA ALA A 111 -5.55 5.20 -12.10
C ALA A 111 -4.90 3.92 -12.67
N GLU A 112 -4.05 3.22 -11.90
CA GLU A 112 -3.46 1.95 -12.34
C GLU A 112 -4.48 0.81 -12.44
N LYS A 113 -5.46 0.76 -11.54
CA LYS A 113 -6.53 -0.26 -11.54
C LYS A 113 -7.39 -0.18 -12.80
N GLU A 114 -7.61 1.02 -13.35
CA GLU A 114 -8.35 1.22 -14.61
C GLU A 114 -7.57 0.73 -15.86
N LEU A 115 -6.27 0.45 -15.73
CA LEU A 115 -5.37 0.14 -16.84
C LEU A 115 -4.87 -1.31 -16.82
N VAL A 116 -5.75 -2.27 -16.51
CA VAL A 116 -5.44 -3.71 -16.39
C VAL A 116 -4.76 -4.29 -17.65
N SER A 117 -5.11 -3.83 -18.85
CA SER A 117 -4.48 -4.30 -20.10
C SER A 117 -3.03 -3.83 -20.29
N TYR A 118 -2.54 -2.92 -19.44
CA TYR A 118 -1.23 -2.28 -19.57
C TYR A 118 -0.28 -2.61 -18.42
N GLN A 119 -0.55 -3.64 -17.62
CA GLN A 119 0.22 -3.95 -16.39
C GLN A 119 1.73 -4.10 -16.62
N GLN A 120 2.19 -4.65 -17.76
CA GLN A 120 3.63 -4.71 -18.06
C GLN A 120 4.26 -3.32 -18.22
N TYR A 121 3.53 -2.39 -18.84
CA TYR A 121 3.99 -1.02 -19.09
C TYR A 121 3.96 -0.22 -17.79
N ILE A 122 2.94 -0.42 -16.97
CA ILE A 122 2.80 0.18 -15.64
C ILE A 122 3.93 -0.28 -14.72
N SER A 123 4.24 -1.58 -14.67
CA SER A 123 5.35 -2.12 -13.89
C SER A 123 6.70 -1.51 -14.31
N ARG A 124 6.95 -1.42 -15.62
CA ARG A 124 8.15 -0.76 -16.16
C ARG A 124 8.19 0.74 -15.81
N PHE A 125 7.05 1.43 -15.93
CA PHE A 125 6.92 2.83 -15.57
C PHE A 125 7.23 3.04 -14.09
N ARG A 126 6.62 2.26 -13.18
CA ARG A 126 6.86 2.33 -11.73
C ARG A 126 8.33 2.16 -11.37
N SER A 127 8.99 1.17 -11.97
CA SER A 127 10.42 0.93 -11.74
C SER A 127 11.27 2.12 -12.20
N LEU A 128 11.00 2.66 -13.39
CA LEU A 128 11.72 3.82 -13.91
C LEU A 128 11.42 5.09 -13.09
N PHE A 129 10.17 5.27 -12.70
CA PHE A 129 9.71 6.40 -11.90
C PHE A 129 10.43 6.43 -10.55
N ALA A 130 10.50 5.29 -9.85
CA ALA A 130 11.23 5.17 -8.58
C ALA A 130 12.68 5.63 -8.70
N VAL A 131 13.40 5.08 -9.70
CA VAL A 131 14.81 5.45 -9.96
C VAL A 131 14.96 6.93 -10.30
N LYS A 132 14.07 7.48 -11.13
CA LYS A 132 14.12 8.90 -11.51
C LYS A 132 13.80 9.82 -10.34
N LEU A 133 12.85 9.42 -9.49
CA LEU A 133 12.52 10.17 -8.28
C LEU A 133 13.72 10.25 -7.34
N ASN A 134 14.41 9.14 -7.06
CA ASN A 134 15.65 9.16 -6.27
C ASN A 134 16.70 10.11 -6.87
N GLN A 135 16.91 10.06 -8.20
CA GLN A 135 17.84 10.99 -8.85
C GLN A 135 17.43 12.46 -8.63
N PHE A 136 16.14 12.79 -8.79
CA PHE A 136 15.67 14.16 -8.56
C PHE A 136 15.85 14.61 -7.11
N ILE A 137 15.69 13.72 -6.14
CA ILE A 137 15.89 14.02 -4.72
C ILE A 137 17.37 14.32 -4.46
N LEU A 138 18.28 13.50 -4.99
CA LEU A 138 19.73 13.73 -4.89
C LEU A 138 20.11 15.07 -5.52
N ASP A 139 19.68 15.33 -6.75
CA ASP A 139 19.96 16.57 -7.47
C ASP A 139 19.39 17.81 -6.74
N TRP A 140 18.23 17.67 -6.10
CA TRP A 140 17.61 18.73 -5.31
C TRP A 140 18.44 19.06 -4.07
N LYS A 141 18.93 18.03 -3.38
CA LYS A 141 19.77 18.17 -2.19
C LYS A 141 21.13 18.77 -2.48
N GLU A 142 21.76 18.40 -3.60
CA GLU A 142 23.06 18.96 -4.00
C GLU A 142 23.00 20.46 -4.34
N LYS A 143 21.80 20.99 -4.62
CA LYS A 143 21.56 22.40 -4.94
C LYS A 143 21.16 23.26 -3.75
N GLN A 144 20.97 22.66 -2.57
CA GLN A 144 20.73 23.37 -1.31
C GLN A 144 22.04 23.64 -0.58
#